data_AF-A0A5P8KHV5-F1
#
_entry.id   AF-A0A5P8KHV5-F1
#
_cell.length_a   1.000
_cell.length_b   1.000
_cell.length_c   1.000
_cell.angle_alpha   90.00
_cell.angle_beta   90.00
_cell.angle_gamma   90.00
#
_symmetry.space_group_name_H-M   'P 1'
#
loop_
_entity.id
_entity.type
_entity.pdbx_description
1 polymer ?
#
loop_
_entity_poly.entity_id
_entity_poly.type
_entity_poly.pdbx_seq_one_letter_code
_entity_poly.pdbx_strand_id
1 'polypeptide(L)'
;MNPDTAPAEAPSARTSRPPVAITTAAAARRHVREFVVERWRSPAGPPSEQAMIDLILVVSELVTNAVRHGGGIAGFDVALTSEGVRLSVRDYSAAVPVGLHGPGVLPRVHEGSGYGWPLINRLSSEVDVERRASGGKTISVLVPLA
;
A
#
# COMPACT_ATOMS: atom_id res chain seq x y z
N MET A 1 15.00 -12.25 -37.11
CA MET A 1 14.28 -11.12 -36.49
C MET A 1 13.67 -11.65 -35.20
N ASN A 2 14.30 -11.37 -34.07
CA ASN A 2 13.76 -11.56 -32.72
C ASN A 2 12.92 -10.30 -32.35
N PRO A 3 12.02 -10.31 -31.34
CA PRO A 3 12.14 -11.14 -30.13
C PRO A 3 10.85 -11.81 -29.62
N ASP A 4 11.06 -13.00 -29.07
CA ASP A 4 10.20 -13.62 -28.07
C ASP A 4 10.50 -12.93 -26.73
N THR A 5 9.66 -11.97 -26.35
CA THR A 5 9.75 -11.26 -25.06
C THR A 5 9.00 -12.09 -24.04
N ALA A 6 9.74 -12.91 -23.29
CA ALA A 6 9.25 -13.45 -22.02
C ALA A 6 8.81 -12.28 -21.12
N PRO A 7 7.68 -12.38 -20.40
CA PRO A 7 7.35 -11.38 -19.39
C PRO A 7 8.47 -11.38 -18.34
N ALA A 8 9.06 -10.21 -18.13
CA ALA A 8 10.06 -9.99 -17.09
C ALA A 8 9.46 -10.40 -15.74
N GLU A 9 9.96 -11.50 -15.18
CA GLU A 9 9.67 -11.91 -13.82
C GLU A 9 10.22 -10.82 -12.89
N ALA A 10 9.31 -10.00 -12.37
CA ALA A 10 9.65 -8.95 -11.42
C ALA A 10 10.45 -9.57 -10.26
N PRO A 11 11.54 -8.92 -9.80
CA PRO A 11 12.35 -9.46 -8.71
C PRO A 11 11.42 -9.77 -7.54
N SER A 12 11.34 -11.06 -7.20
CA SER A 12 10.41 -11.59 -6.20
C SER A 12 10.58 -10.83 -4.89
N ALA A 13 9.72 -9.83 -4.70
CA ALA A 13 9.64 -9.08 -3.46
C ALA A 13 9.34 -10.12 -2.39
N ARG A 14 10.23 -10.27 -1.40
CA ARG A 14 10.05 -11.26 -0.33
C ARG A 14 8.87 -10.81 0.53
N THR A 15 7.68 -11.24 0.13
CA THR A 15 6.42 -10.93 0.79
C THR A 15 6.41 -11.57 2.17
N SER A 16 6.12 -10.76 3.18
CA SER A 16 5.84 -11.22 4.52
C SER A 16 4.39 -10.96 4.82
N ARG A 17 3.68 -12.04 5.16
CA ARG A 17 2.38 -11.94 5.80
C ARG A 17 2.61 -11.90 7.31
N PRO A 18 1.96 -10.98 8.06
CA PRO A 18 2.12 -10.93 9.50
C PRO A 18 1.67 -12.24 10.15
N PRO A 19 2.33 -12.70 11.22
CA PRO A 19 2.01 -13.95 11.90
C PRO A 19 0.67 -13.89 12.67
N VAL A 20 0.16 -12.69 12.91
CA VAL A 20 -1.13 -12.41 13.55
C VAL A 20 -1.93 -11.48 12.63
N ALA A 21 -3.26 -11.64 12.62
CA ALA A 21 -4.14 -10.76 11.87
C ALA A 21 -3.96 -9.29 12.31
N ILE A 22 -3.59 -8.43 11.37
CA ILE A 22 -3.58 -6.99 11.58
C ILE A 22 -5.02 -6.51 11.53
N THR A 23 -5.49 -5.87 12.60
CA THR A 23 -6.85 -5.34 12.72
C THR A 23 -6.89 -3.84 13.04
N THR A 24 -5.74 -3.23 13.35
CA THR A 24 -5.64 -1.81 13.73
C THR A 24 -4.46 -1.13 13.05
N ALA A 25 -4.56 0.19 12.87
CA ALA A 25 -3.48 1.00 12.30
C ALA A 25 -2.21 0.96 13.16
N ALA A 26 -2.35 0.92 14.50
CA ALA A 26 -1.21 0.82 15.41
C ALA A 26 -0.43 -0.49 15.22
N ALA A 27 -1.13 -1.62 15.10
CA ALA A 27 -0.51 -2.92 14.84
C ALA A 27 0.19 -2.95 13.46
N ALA A 28 -0.45 -2.38 12.44
CA ALA A 28 0.11 -2.28 11.09
C ALA A 28 1.41 -1.45 11.07
N ARG A 29 1.39 -0.25 11.67
CA ARG A 29 2.57 0.62 11.78
C ARG A 29 3.74 -0.10 12.45
N ARG A 30 3.48 -0.74 13.59
CA ARG A 30 4.52 -1.48 14.32
C ARG A 30 5.12 -2.58 13.44
N HIS A 31 4.27 -3.40 12.83
CA HIS A 31 4.72 -4.49 11.97
C HIS A 31 5.56 -4.00 10.78
N VAL A 32 5.12 -2.96 10.08
CA VAL A 32 5.86 -2.39 8.94
C VAL A 32 7.18 -1.78 9.38
N ARG A 33 7.21 -1.08 10.52
CA ARG A 33 8.44 -0.49 11.06
C ARG A 33 9.47 -1.57 11.40
N GLU A 34 9.05 -2.60 12.13
CA GLU A 34 9.89 -3.76 12.46
C GLU A 34 10.40 -4.44 11.18
N PHE A 35 9.53 -4.70 10.22
CA PHE A 35 9.88 -5.31 8.94
C PHE A 35 10.96 -4.51 8.17
N VAL A 36 10.82 -3.19 8.09
CA VAL A 36 11.81 -2.33 7.41
C VAL A 36 13.14 -2.31 8.17
N VAL A 37 13.10 -2.09 9.50
CA VAL A 37 14.32 -2.05 10.34
C VAL A 37 15.10 -3.37 10.24
N GLU A 38 14.41 -4.50 10.28
CA GLU A 38 15.04 -5.81 10.24
C GLU A 38 15.62 -6.13 8.85
N ARG A 39 14.91 -5.78 7.77
CA ARG A 39 15.17 -6.35 6.44
C ARG A 39 15.69 -5.37 5.40
N TRP A 40 15.59 -4.06 5.60
CA TRP A 40 16.05 -3.09 4.62
C TRP A 40 17.57 -3.09 4.51
N ARG A 41 18.08 -3.31 3.29
CA ARG A 41 19.52 -3.26 2.98
C ARG A 41 19.67 -2.54 1.63
N SER A 42 20.24 -1.34 1.66
CA SER A 42 20.51 -0.53 0.47
C SER A 42 21.96 -0.01 0.49
N PRO A 43 22.66 0.05 -0.65
CA PRO A 43 23.97 0.70 -0.75
C PRO A 43 23.96 2.17 -0.34
N ALA A 44 22.81 2.85 -0.48
CA ALA A 44 22.64 4.25 -0.07
C ALA A 44 22.52 4.44 1.45
N GLY A 45 22.42 3.34 2.21
CA GLY A 45 22.29 3.35 3.66
C GLY A 45 20.86 3.09 4.17
N PRO A 46 20.59 3.37 5.45
CA PRO A 46 19.25 3.22 6.03
C PRO A 46 18.27 4.23 5.42
N PRO A 47 16.95 3.98 5.46
CA PRO A 47 15.95 4.94 5.01
C PRO A 47 16.05 6.24 5.81
N SER A 48 15.78 7.37 5.15
CA SER A 48 15.71 8.66 5.84
C SER A 48 14.55 8.69 6.83
N GLU A 49 14.65 9.58 7.84
CA GLU A 49 13.56 9.76 8.80
C GLU A 49 12.27 10.20 8.11
N GLN A 50 12.36 11.09 7.12
CA GLN A 50 11.21 11.54 6.34
C GLN A 50 10.54 10.38 5.58
N ALA A 51 11.33 9.53 4.91
CA ALA A 51 10.79 8.37 4.20
C ALA A 51 10.08 7.39 5.14
N MET A 52 10.62 7.19 6.34
CA MET A 52 9.95 6.38 7.36
C MET A 52 8.65 7.02 7.87
N ILE A 53 8.61 8.34 8.03
CA ILE A 53 7.39 9.07 8.40
C ILE A 53 6.33 8.90 7.30
N ASP A 54 6.70 9.12 6.04
CA ASP A 54 5.80 9.04 4.90
C ASP A 54 5.20 7.63 4.76
N LEU A 55 6.03 6.59 4.85
CA LEU A 55 5.60 5.19 4.88
C LEU A 55 4.56 4.94 5.98
N ILE A 56 4.85 5.42 7.19
CA ILE A 56 3.99 5.18 8.36
C ILE A 56 2.66 5.93 8.26
N LEU A 57 2.64 7.10 7.62
CA LEU A 57 1.43 7.82 7.29
C LEU A 57 0.59 7.04 6.28
N VAL A 58 1.18 6.58 5.18
CA VAL A 58 0.48 5.78 4.15
C VAL A 58 -0.12 4.51 4.75
N VAL A 59 0.63 3.78 5.59
CA VAL A 59 0.12 2.59 6.32
C VAL A 59 -1.10 2.93 7.16
N SER A 60 -1.03 4.05 7.89
CA SER A 60 -2.12 4.48 8.77
C SER A 60 -3.38 4.82 8.00
N GLU A 61 -3.25 5.56 6.90
CA GLU A 61 -4.39 5.92 6.05
C GLU A 61 -5.00 4.70 5.36
N LEU A 62 -4.18 3.81 4.78
CA LEU A 62 -4.68 2.59 4.13
C LEU A 62 -5.47 1.71 5.10
N VAL A 63 -4.90 1.47 6.29
CA VAL A 63 -5.54 0.62 7.30
C VAL A 63 -6.77 1.29 7.90
N THR A 64 -6.71 2.59 8.15
CA THR A 64 -7.87 3.35 8.63
C THR A 64 -9.01 3.31 7.62
N ASN A 65 -8.70 3.44 6.32
CA ASN A 65 -9.68 3.33 5.25
C ASN A 65 -10.30 1.93 5.16
N ALA A 66 -9.48 0.87 5.25
CA ALA A 66 -9.97 -0.51 5.28
C ALA A 66 -10.90 -0.78 6.49
N VAL A 67 -10.57 -0.26 7.66
CA VAL A 67 -11.39 -0.42 8.87
C VAL A 67 -12.69 0.40 8.80
N ARG A 68 -12.61 1.68 8.41
CA ARG A 68 -13.77 2.59 8.41
C ARG A 68 -14.73 2.36 7.26
N HIS A 69 -14.21 2.06 6.07
CA HIS A 69 -14.98 2.01 4.82
C HIS A 69 -14.93 0.62 4.15
N GLY A 70 -13.92 -0.17 4.48
CA GLY A 70 -13.67 -1.49 3.89
C GLY A 70 -14.34 -2.65 4.61
N GLY A 71 -15.05 -2.42 5.72
CA GLY A 71 -15.63 -3.49 6.54
C GLY A 71 -14.58 -4.29 7.34
N GLY A 72 -13.37 -3.76 7.50
CA GLY A 72 -12.26 -4.41 8.18
C GLY A 72 -11.17 -4.91 7.23
N ILE A 73 -10.10 -5.44 7.81
CA ILE A 73 -8.91 -5.91 7.10
C ILE A 73 -9.07 -7.41 6.83
N ALA A 74 -9.15 -7.79 5.56
CA ALA A 74 -9.21 -9.17 5.09
C ALA A 74 -7.82 -9.73 4.75
N GLY A 75 -6.82 -8.86 4.56
CA GLY A 75 -5.45 -9.23 4.25
C GLY A 75 -4.52 -8.04 4.37
N PHE A 76 -3.28 -8.32 4.77
CA PHE A 76 -2.23 -7.33 4.90
C PHE A 76 -0.91 -7.99 4.51
N ASP A 77 -0.29 -7.53 3.45
CA ASP A 77 0.96 -8.05 2.94
C ASP A 77 1.96 -6.91 2.78
N VAL A 78 3.22 -7.15 3.16
CA VAL A 78 4.31 -6.18 3.03
C VAL A 78 5.52 -6.83 2.39
N ALA A 79 6.15 -6.13 1.45
CA ALA A 79 7.34 -6.60 0.76
C ALA A 79 8.34 -5.46 0.53
N LEU A 80 9.64 -5.78 0.56
CA LEU A 80 10.68 -4.85 0.14
C LEU A 80 10.94 -4.98 -1.35
N THR A 81 11.19 -3.85 -1.99
CA THR A 81 11.63 -3.72 -3.38
C THR A 81 12.98 -2.99 -3.40
N SER A 82 13.58 -2.83 -4.58
CA SER A 82 14.76 -1.97 -4.76
C SER A 82 14.47 -0.48 -4.50
N GLU A 83 13.22 -0.05 -4.62
CA GLU A 83 12.81 1.35 -4.55
C GLU A 83 12.18 1.73 -3.20
N GLY A 84 11.62 0.77 -2.48
CA GLY A 84 10.93 1.00 -1.22
C GLY A 84 10.04 -0.16 -0.76
N VAL A 85 8.92 0.15 -0.13
CA VAL A 85 7.99 -0.84 0.44
C VAL A 85 6.75 -0.97 -0.42
N ARG A 86 6.47 -2.20 -0.88
CA ARG A 86 5.17 -2.54 -1.46
C ARG A 86 4.24 -3.04 -0.36
N LEU A 87 3.12 -2.36 -0.17
CA LEU A 87 2.05 -2.75 0.75
C LEU A 87 0.81 -3.15 -0.01
N SER A 88 0.15 -4.21 0.41
CA SER A 88 -1.16 -4.60 -0.10
C SER A 88 -2.12 -4.80 1.06
N VAL A 89 -3.20 -4.02 1.07
CA VAL A 89 -4.27 -4.11 2.07
C VAL A 89 -5.53 -4.56 1.38
N ARG A 90 -6.07 -5.70 1.83
CA ARG A 90 -7.34 -6.22 1.36
C ARG A 90 -8.44 -5.89 2.36
N ASP A 91 -9.56 -5.42 1.85
CA ASP A 91 -10.77 -5.19 2.63
C ASP A 91 -11.99 -5.90 2.01
N TYR A 92 -13.08 -5.99 2.77
CA TYR A 92 -14.29 -6.72 2.40
C TYR A 92 -15.23 -5.91 1.48
N SER A 93 -14.93 -4.63 1.23
CA SER A 93 -15.78 -3.74 0.44
C SER A 93 -15.28 -3.62 -1.01
N ALA A 94 -16.17 -3.81 -1.97
CA ALA A 94 -15.88 -3.54 -3.38
C ALA A 94 -15.90 -2.04 -3.73
N ALA A 95 -16.25 -1.16 -2.78
CA ALA A 95 -16.25 0.28 -2.99
C ALA A 95 -14.81 0.78 -3.23
N VAL A 96 -14.58 1.42 -4.37
CA VAL A 96 -13.28 2.03 -4.69
C VAL A 96 -13.21 3.46 -4.14
N PRO A 97 -12.03 3.95 -3.75
CA PRO A 97 -11.86 5.33 -3.31
C PRO A 97 -12.41 6.31 -4.35
N VAL A 98 -13.16 7.30 -3.87
CA VAL A 98 -13.66 8.40 -4.71
C VAL A 98 -12.45 9.25 -5.12
N GLY A 99 -12.17 9.35 -6.43
CA GLY A 99 -10.93 9.92 -6.96
C GLY A 99 -10.09 8.97 -7.81
N LEU A 100 -10.48 7.69 -7.92
CA LEU A 100 -10.03 6.79 -8.99
C LEU A 100 -10.74 7.16 -10.30
N HIS A 101 -10.49 8.37 -10.79
CA HIS A 101 -10.97 8.84 -12.09
C HIS A 101 -9.75 9.13 -12.95
N GLY A 102 -9.73 8.56 -14.16
CA GLY A 102 -8.74 8.92 -15.16
C GLY A 102 -8.68 10.44 -15.38
N PRO A 103 -7.65 10.94 -16.08
CA PRO A 103 -7.38 12.36 -16.17
C PRO A 103 -8.62 13.17 -16.60
N GLY A 104 -9.11 14.06 -15.72
CA GLY A 104 -10.08 15.10 -16.08
C GLY A 104 -11.39 15.22 -15.28
N VAL A 105 -11.66 14.41 -14.24
CA VAL A 105 -12.93 14.53 -13.48
C VAL A 105 -12.67 14.70 -11.97
N LEU A 106 -13.07 15.86 -11.44
CA LEU A 106 -12.98 16.16 -10.00
C LEU A 106 -13.98 15.31 -9.18
N PRO A 107 -13.58 14.76 -8.03
CA PRO A 107 -14.42 13.87 -7.25
C PRO A 107 -15.59 14.57 -6.53
N ARG A 108 -16.76 13.92 -6.48
CA ARG A 108 -17.83 14.28 -5.56
C ARG A 108 -17.46 13.82 -4.15
N VAL A 109 -17.11 14.79 -3.30
CA VAL A 109 -16.84 14.61 -1.87
C VAL A 109 -17.98 13.81 -1.23
N HIS A 110 -17.70 12.57 -0.81
CA HIS A 110 -18.51 11.92 0.23
C HIS A 110 -17.98 12.39 1.58
N GLU A 111 -18.91 12.80 2.42
CA GLU A 111 -18.70 13.46 3.70
C GLU A 111 -18.00 12.52 4.71
N GLY A 112 -16.76 12.86 5.07
CA GLY A 112 -15.99 12.22 6.13
C GLY A 112 -14.52 11.94 5.77
N SER A 113 -13.59 12.83 6.14
CA SER A 113 -12.11 12.70 6.09
C SER A 113 -11.42 12.65 4.70
N GLY A 114 -11.60 13.69 3.88
CA GLY A 114 -11.09 13.78 2.50
C GLY A 114 -9.57 13.90 2.27
N TYR A 115 -8.70 13.62 3.26
CA TYR A 115 -7.25 13.75 3.10
C TYR A 115 -6.50 12.44 2.86
N GLY A 116 -7.07 11.29 3.27
CA GLY A 116 -6.35 10.02 3.22
C GLY A 116 -5.98 9.57 1.80
N TRP A 117 -6.92 9.69 0.85
CA TRP A 117 -6.65 9.30 -0.54
C TRP A 117 -5.65 10.23 -1.26
N PRO A 118 -5.80 11.58 -1.21
CA PRO A 118 -4.77 12.47 -1.74
C PRO A 118 -3.38 12.24 -1.11
N LEU A 119 -3.30 11.95 0.19
CA LEU A 119 -2.04 11.66 0.86
C LEU A 119 -1.40 10.37 0.31
N ILE A 120 -2.18 9.28 0.20
CA ILE A 120 -1.70 8.01 -0.37
C ILE A 120 -1.13 8.21 -1.77
N ASN A 121 -1.85 8.94 -2.65
CA ASN A 121 -1.37 9.22 -4.01
C ASN A 121 -0.12 10.10 -4.04
N ARG A 122 0.03 11.03 -3.09
CA ARG A 122 1.19 11.93 -3.04
C ARG A 122 2.46 11.23 -2.57
N LEU A 123 2.34 10.31 -1.62
CA LEU A 123 3.48 9.67 -0.95
C LEU A 123 3.85 8.31 -1.56
N SER A 124 3.02 7.78 -2.47
CA SER A 124 3.29 6.52 -3.16
C SER A 124 3.71 6.78 -4.60
N SER A 125 4.72 6.08 -5.09
CA SER A 125 5.11 6.12 -6.51
C SER A 125 4.17 5.30 -7.39
N GLU A 126 3.54 4.28 -6.82
CA GLU A 126 2.52 3.45 -7.49
C GLU A 126 1.33 3.24 -6.56
N VAL A 127 0.14 3.25 -7.13
CA VAL A 127 -1.11 2.91 -6.46
C VAL A 127 -1.97 2.09 -7.41
N ASP A 128 -2.36 0.89 -6.99
CA ASP A 128 -3.25 0.00 -7.73
C ASP A 128 -4.45 -0.42 -6.86
N VAL A 129 -5.60 -0.61 -7.51
CA VAL A 129 -6.85 -1.01 -6.86
C VAL A 129 -7.49 -2.14 -7.63
N GLU A 130 -7.35 -3.35 -7.12
CA GLU A 130 -7.90 -4.55 -7.73
C GLU A 130 -9.18 -4.99 -7.02
N ARG A 131 -10.31 -4.97 -7.73
CA ARG A 131 -11.56 -5.56 -7.23
C ARG A 131 -11.51 -7.08 -7.38
N ARG A 132 -12.01 -7.82 -6.39
CA ARG A 132 -12.02 -9.28 -6.44
C ARG A 132 -13.37 -9.83 -6.88
N ALA A 133 -13.36 -10.87 -7.70
CA ALA A 133 -14.57 -11.54 -8.18
C ALA A 133 -15.46 -12.08 -7.04
N SER A 134 -14.87 -12.46 -5.91
CA SER A 134 -15.57 -12.94 -4.72
C SER A 134 -16.09 -11.81 -3.80
N GLY A 135 -15.96 -10.55 -4.20
CA GLY A 135 -16.21 -9.39 -3.34
C GLY A 135 -14.95 -8.90 -2.61
N GLY A 136 -15.00 -7.63 -2.17
CA GLY A 136 -13.86 -6.91 -1.61
C GLY A 136 -12.91 -6.33 -2.66
N LYS A 137 -11.84 -5.68 -2.19
CA LYS A 137 -10.76 -5.16 -3.03
C LYS A 137 -9.41 -5.29 -2.35
N THR A 138 -8.35 -5.24 -3.14
CA THR A 138 -6.98 -5.06 -2.66
C THR A 138 -6.50 -3.70 -3.14
N ILE A 139 -6.01 -2.87 -2.22
CA ILE A 139 -5.28 -1.65 -2.56
C ILE A 139 -3.81 -1.95 -2.36
N SER A 140 -3.02 -1.76 -3.41
CA SER A 140 -1.57 -1.97 -3.40
C SER A 140 -0.86 -0.65 -3.65
N VAL A 141 0.17 -0.35 -2.86
CA VAL A 141 0.97 0.87 -3.01
C VAL A 141 2.45 0.56 -2.95
N LEU A 142 3.26 1.35 -3.66
CA LEU A 142 4.71 1.39 -3.50
C LEU A 142 5.09 2.72 -2.86
N VAL A 143 5.67 2.67 -1.66
CA VAL A 143 6.19 3.87 -0.97
C VAL A 143 7.72 3.87 -1.04
N PRO A 144 8.34 4.89 -1.67
CA PRO A 144 9.79 4.98 -1.79
C PRO A 144 10.50 5.07 -0.44
N LEU A 145 11.66 4.43 -0.30
CA LEU A 145 12.55 4.53 0.88
C LEU A 145 13.99 4.94 0.55
N ALA A 146 14.31 5.12 -0.73
CA ALA A 146 15.62 5.50 -1.24
C ALA A 146 15.64 6.95 -1.74
#